data_AF-A0A8J3FDE7-F1
#
_entry.id   AF-A0A8J3FDE7-F1
#
_cell.length_a   1.000
_cell.length_b   1.000
_cell.length_c   1.000
_cell.angle_alpha   90.00
_cell.angle_beta   90.00
_cell.angle_gamma   90.00
#
_symmetry.space_group_name_H-M   'P 1'
#
loop_
_entity.id
_entity.type
_entity.pdbx_description
1 polymer ?
#
loop_
_entity_poly.entity_id
_entity_poly.type
_entity_poly.pdbx_seq_one_letter_code
_entity_poly.pdbx_strand_id
1 'polypeptide(L)'
;MFLWTKPKGIKAFGLKSKEFAEETKILAANQGLYNGFLASGLIYSIAVKDNNITIFFLICVIIAGIYGAYSTKKIRLFYVQALPAIVALTVTILF
;
A
#
# COMPACT_ATOMS: atom_id res chain seq x y z
N MET A 1 -1.55 10.98 3.79
CA MET A 1 -2.41 12.04 3.22
C MET A 1 -3.36 12.69 4.25
N PHE A 2 -4.55 12.14 4.55
CA PHE A 2 -5.58 12.87 5.34
C PHE A 2 -5.37 12.82 6.87
N LEU A 3 -4.95 11.66 7.39
CA LEU A 3 -4.76 11.44 8.84
C LEU A 3 -3.30 11.57 9.28
N TRP A 4 -2.38 11.90 8.37
CA TRP A 4 -0.92 11.85 8.60
C TRP A 4 -0.48 12.67 9.82
N THR A 5 -1.00 13.88 9.96
CA THR A 5 -0.63 14.81 11.04
C THR A 5 -1.54 14.71 12.27
N LYS A 6 -2.52 13.78 12.24
CA LYS A 6 -3.42 13.50 13.36
C LYS A 6 -2.79 12.47 14.32
N PRO A 7 -3.17 12.43 15.61
CA PRO A 7 -2.61 11.49 16.59
C PRO A 7 -2.65 10.02 16.13
N LYS A 8 -3.73 9.61 15.46
CA LYS A 8 -3.86 8.25 14.91
C LYS A 8 -2.79 7.96 13.84
N GLY A 9 -2.53 8.90 12.93
CA GLY A 9 -1.50 8.74 11.89
C GLY A 9 -0.10 8.73 12.47
N ILE A 10 0.21 9.69 13.34
CA ILE A 10 1.50 9.75 14.06
C ILE A 10 1.78 8.43 14.78
N LYS A 11 0.79 7.88 15.51
CA LYS A 11 0.92 6.59 16.20
C LYS A 11 1.09 5.41 15.23
N ALA A 12 0.28 5.35 14.17
CA ALA A 12 0.33 4.26 13.20
C ALA A 12 1.69 4.18 12.47
N PHE A 13 2.27 5.33 12.14
CA PHE A 13 3.55 5.43 11.44
C PHE A 13 4.75 5.64 12.38
N GLY A 14 4.54 5.71 13.69
CA GLY A 14 5.62 5.91 14.68
C GLY A 14 6.43 7.18 14.40
N LEU A 15 5.77 8.28 14.04
CA LEU A 15 6.43 9.53 13.70
C LEU A 15 7.00 10.19 14.96
N LYS A 16 8.18 10.80 14.84
CA LYS A 16 8.94 11.35 15.98
C LYS A 16 8.21 12.50 16.70
N SER A 17 7.51 13.33 15.95
CA SER A 17 6.79 14.49 16.46
C SER A 17 5.67 14.92 15.51
N LYS A 18 4.78 15.79 15.99
CA LYS A 18 3.77 16.43 15.14
C LYS A 18 4.40 17.34 14.09
N GLU A 19 5.46 18.05 14.45
CA GLU A 19 6.22 18.90 13.54
C GLU A 19 6.81 18.09 12.37
N PHE A 20 7.47 16.96 12.66
CA PHE A 20 7.97 16.06 11.62
C PHE A 20 6.84 15.53 10.71
N ALA A 21 5.65 15.30 11.28
CA ALA A 21 4.49 14.90 10.49
C ALA A 21 4.01 16.02 9.55
N GLU A 22 4.03 17.28 9.98
CA GLU A 22 3.68 18.43 9.13
C GLU A 22 4.73 18.63 8.03
N GLU A 23 6.02 18.58 8.34
CA GLU A 23 7.12 18.69 7.36
C GLU A 23 7.04 17.62 6.27
N THR A 24 6.65 16.39 6.63
CA THR A 24 6.58 15.25 5.70
C THR A 24 5.20 15.05 5.08
N LYS A 25 4.22 15.92 5.35
CA LYS A 25 2.82 15.75 4.95
C LYS A 25 2.64 15.62 3.44
N ILE A 26 3.34 16.44 2.65
CA ILE A 26 3.25 16.42 1.18
C ILE A 26 3.86 15.12 0.63
N LEU A 27 5.02 14.72 1.14
CA LEU A 27 5.65 13.45 0.76
C LEU A 27 4.72 12.26 1.05
N ALA A 28 4.12 12.22 2.24
CA ALA A 28 3.17 11.19 2.63
C ALA A 28 1.83 11.27 1.88
N ALA A 29 1.49 12.42 1.28
CA ALA A 29 0.35 12.55 0.38
C ALA A 29 0.67 11.91 -0.98
N ASN A 30 1.83 12.22 -1.56
CA ASN A 30 2.26 11.62 -2.84
C ASN A 30 2.41 10.10 -2.75
N GLN A 31 3.00 9.58 -1.67
CA GLN A 31 3.05 8.13 -1.42
C GLN A 31 1.65 7.51 -1.32
N GLY A 32 0.70 8.23 -0.73
CA GLY A 32 -0.70 7.80 -0.67
C GLY A 32 -1.37 7.79 -2.05
N LEU A 33 -1.09 8.80 -2.89
CA LEU A 33 -1.63 8.90 -4.25
C LEU A 33 -1.16 7.75 -5.15
N TYR A 34 0.13 7.40 -5.11
CA TYR A 34 0.66 6.26 -5.86
C TYR A 34 0.01 4.94 -5.46
N ASN A 35 -0.19 4.71 -4.16
CA ASN A 35 -0.95 3.56 -3.68
C ASN A 35 -2.43 3.62 -4.13
N GLY A 36 -3.00 4.81 -4.23
CA GLY A 36 -4.32 5.04 -4.82
C GLY A 36 -4.41 4.61 -6.29
N PHE A 37 -3.35 4.82 -7.08
CA PHE A 37 -3.29 4.33 -8.45
C PHE A 37 -3.24 2.80 -8.52
N LEU A 38 -2.48 2.14 -7.64
CA LEU A 38 -2.47 0.67 -7.54
C LEU A 38 -3.88 0.13 -7.22
N ALA A 39 -4.56 0.73 -6.25
CA ALA A 39 -5.92 0.34 -5.88
C ALA A 39 -6.92 0.59 -7.03
N SER A 40 -6.81 1.72 -7.71
CA SER A 40 -7.65 2.04 -8.87
C SER A 40 -7.42 1.08 -10.03
N GLY A 41 -6.17 0.66 -10.26
CA GLY A 41 -5.83 -0.36 -11.25
C GLY A 41 -6.48 -1.72 -10.98
N LEU A 42 -6.52 -2.16 -9.71
CA LEU A 42 -7.23 -3.37 -9.30
C LEU A 42 -8.76 -3.24 -9.44
N ILE A 43 -9.34 -2.09 -9.10
CA ILE A 43 -10.78 -1.86 -9.31
C ILE A 43 -11.11 -1.89 -10.79
N TYR A 44 -10.28 -1.24 -11.61
CA TYR A 44 -10.43 -1.22 -13.06
C TYR A 44 -10.33 -2.62 -13.65
N SER A 45 -9.36 -3.44 -13.22
CA SER A 45 -9.20 -4.80 -13.73
C SER A 45 -10.43 -5.67 -13.48
N ILE A 46 -11.10 -5.50 -12.33
CA ILE A 46 -12.37 -6.16 -12.01
C ILE A 46 -13.49 -5.68 -12.95
N ALA A 47 -13.56 -4.36 -13.20
CA ALA A 47 -14.60 -3.78 -14.06
C ALA A 47 -14.51 -4.29 -15.51
N VAL A 48 -13.29 -4.45 -16.05
CA VAL A 48 -13.05 -4.99 -17.40
C VAL A 48 -12.91 -6.52 -17.44
N LYS A 49 -12.94 -7.18 -16.28
CA LYS A 49 -12.80 -8.64 -16.12
C LYS A 49 -11.50 -9.19 -16.73
N ASP A 50 -10.38 -8.49 -16.53
CA ASP A 50 -9.07 -8.89 -17.04
C ASP A 50 -8.12 -9.35 -15.92
N ASN A 51 -7.83 -10.65 -15.91
CA ASN A 51 -6.95 -11.27 -14.93
C ASN A 51 -5.48 -10.88 -15.13
N ASN A 52 -5.03 -10.54 -16.34
CA ASN A 52 -3.64 -10.11 -16.57
C ASN A 52 -3.37 -8.78 -15.88
N ILE A 53 -4.31 -7.83 -15.98
CA ILE A 53 -4.22 -6.54 -15.28
C ILE A 53 -4.26 -6.76 -13.76
N THR A 54 -5.15 -7.64 -13.28
CA THR A 54 -5.24 -7.99 -11.86
C THR A 54 -3.91 -8.55 -11.34
N ILE A 55 -3.34 -9.53 -12.04
CA ILE A 55 -2.06 -10.16 -11.70
C ILE A 55 -0.93 -9.13 -11.67
N PHE A 56 -0.84 -8.26 -12.68
CA PHE A 56 0.19 -7.23 -12.74
C PHE A 56 0.15 -6.31 -11.51
N PHE A 57 -1.02 -5.76 -11.17
CA PHE A 57 -1.14 -4.87 -10.01
C PHE A 57 -0.94 -5.61 -8.68
N LEU A 58 -1.38 -6.87 -8.55
CA LEU A 58 -1.10 -7.67 -7.36
C LEU A 58 0.41 -7.88 -7.17
N ILE A 59 1.16 -8.20 -8.23
CA ILE A 59 2.63 -8.31 -8.16
C ILE A 59 3.26 -6.98 -7.70
N CYS A 60 2.82 -5.84 -8.25
CA CYS A 60 3.29 -4.53 -7.79
C CYS A 60 3.01 -4.30 -6.30
N VAL A 61 1.83 -4.65 -5.81
CA VAL A 61 1.46 -4.53 -4.38
C VAL A 61 2.32 -5.45 -3.50
N ILE A 62 2.60 -6.67 -3.94
CA ILE A 62 3.46 -7.63 -3.23
C ILE A 62 4.88 -7.06 -3.11
N ILE A 63 5.47 -6.60 -4.21
CA ILE A 63 6.82 -6.01 -4.22
C ILE A 63 6.87 -4.79 -3.30
N ALA A 64 5.89 -3.88 -3.39
CA ALA A 64 5.82 -2.69 -2.55
C ALA A 64 5.69 -3.05 -1.05
N GLY A 65 4.87 -4.05 -0.71
CA GLY A 65 4.70 -4.51 0.67
C GLY A 65 5.97 -5.16 1.24
N ILE A 66 6.68 -5.99 0.45
CA ILE A 66 7.95 -6.60 0.84
C ILE A 66 9.02 -5.52 1.03
N TYR A 67 9.19 -4.65 0.04
CA TYR A 67 10.17 -3.57 0.10
C TYR A 67 9.87 -2.61 1.25
N GLY A 68 8.60 -2.28 1.47
CA GLY A 68 8.15 -1.46 2.60
C GLY A 68 8.47 -2.10 3.95
N ALA A 69 8.22 -3.40 4.12
CA ALA A 69 8.56 -4.13 5.34
C ALA A 69 10.08 -4.13 5.60
N TYR A 70 10.88 -4.38 4.56
CA TYR A 70 12.34 -4.38 4.63
C TYR A 70 12.91 -3.00 4.95
N SER A 71 12.60 -1.99 4.13
CA SER A 71 13.15 -0.64 4.22
C SER A 71 12.76 0.10 5.50
N THR A 72 11.52 -0.07 5.97
CA THR A 72 11.04 0.59 7.20
C THR A 72 11.28 -0.23 8.46
N LYS A 73 11.77 -1.47 8.33
CA LYS A 73 11.93 -2.46 9.41
C LYS A 73 10.63 -2.74 10.17
N LYS A 74 9.48 -2.60 9.51
CA LYS A 74 8.15 -2.83 10.09
C LYS A 74 7.46 -3.99 9.37
N ILE A 75 7.58 -5.19 9.94
CA ILE A 75 6.97 -6.41 9.37
C ILE A 75 5.45 -6.30 9.17
N ARG A 76 4.79 -5.40 9.91
CA ARG A 76 3.36 -5.10 9.73
C ARG A 76 3.01 -4.78 8.27
N LEU A 77 3.88 -4.11 7.51
CA LEU A 77 3.62 -3.80 6.09
C LEU A 77 3.49 -5.07 5.25
N PHE A 78 4.29 -6.10 5.54
CA PHE A 78 4.17 -7.40 4.87
C PHE A 78 2.79 -8.01 5.13
N TYR A 79 2.37 -8.08 6.39
CA TYR A 79 1.10 -8.72 6.76
C TYR A 79 -0.15 -7.98 6.29
N VAL A 80 -0.12 -6.65 6.20
CA VAL A 80 -1.31 -5.86 5.79
C VAL A 80 -1.36 -5.58 4.30
N GLN A 81 -0.24 -5.75 3.58
CA GLN A 81 -0.14 -5.38 2.15
C GLN A 81 0.29 -6.56 1.28
N ALA A 82 1.47 -7.15 1.54
CA ALA A 82 2.01 -8.21 0.71
C ALA A 82 1.24 -9.53 0.87
N LEU A 83 0.98 -9.97 2.11
CA LEU A 83 0.34 -11.26 2.37
C LEU A 83 -1.08 -11.34 1.77
N PRO A 84 -1.98 -10.36 1.93
CA PRO A 84 -3.30 -10.39 1.28
C PRO A 84 -3.19 -10.38 -0.24
N ALA A 85 -2.22 -9.64 -0.80
CA ALA A 85 -2.00 -9.62 -2.25
C ALA A 85 -1.46 -10.96 -2.79
N ILE A 86 -0.60 -11.66 -2.03
CA ILE A 86 -0.15 -13.01 -2.35
C ILE A 86 -1.35 -13.96 -2.38
N VAL A 87 -2.21 -13.93 -1.36
CA VAL A 87 -3.42 -14.78 -1.31
C VAL A 87 -4.33 -14.49 -2.51
N ALA A 88 -4.60 -13.22 -2.79
CA ALA A 88 -5.41 -12.82 -3.94
C ALA A 88 -4.78 -13.27 -5.27
N LEU A 89 -3.46 -13.18 -5.40
CA LEU A 89 -2.74 -13.61 -6.60
C LEU A 89 -2.84 -15.12 -6.79
N THR A 90 -2.64 -15.90 -5.72
CA THR A 90 -2.81 -17.35 -5.75
C THR A 90 -4.22 -17.74 -6.16
N VAL A 91 -5.25 -17.08 -5.60
CA VAL A 91 -6.65 -17.35 -5.99
C VAL A 91 -6.89 -17.00 -7.46
N THR A 92 -6.41 -15.84 -7.94
CA THR A 92 -6.59 -15.39 -9.34
C THR A 92 -5.92 -16.30 -10.37
N ILE A 93 -4.83 -16.99 -9.98
CA ILE A 93 -4.13 -17.94 -10.87
C ILE A 93 -4.80 -19.31 -10.86
N LEU A 94 -5.37 -19.72 -9.72
CA LEU A 94 -5.96 -21.06 -9.55
C LEU A 94 -7.43 -21.16 -9.98
N PHE A 95 -8.15 -20.04 -10.02
CA PHE A 95 -9.59 -19.96 -10.31
C PHE A 95 -9.86 -18.86 -11.34
#